data_AF-A0A060WRX3-F1
#
_entry.id   AF-A0A060WRX3-F1
#
_cell.length_a   1.000
_cell.length_b   1.000
_cell.length_c   1.000
_cell.angle_alpha   90.00
_cell.angle_beta   90.00
_cell.angle_gamma   90.00
#
_symmetry.space_group_name_H-M   'P 1'
#
loop_
_entity.id
_entity.type
_entity.pdbx_description
1 polymer ?
#
loop_
_entity_poly.entity_id
_entity_poly.type
_entity_poly.pdbx_seq_one_letter_code
_entity_poly.pdbx_strand_id
1 'polypeptide(L)'
;MTLVQQQQQLIDVDKALEILTQKTPQLVVDHDKLKQLLKRAVSKTEGYEVHQLEKLYALLCQSIYRYRKNFDKTELVQEMKGDIDNFS
;
A
#
# COMPACT_ATOMS: atom_id res chain seq x y z
N MET A 1 44.11 -8.39 27.93
CA MET A 1 44.05 -6.92 28.07
C MET A 1 44.93 -6.40 26.94
N THR A 2 44.50 -5.81 25.84
CA THR A 2 43.38 -4.95 25.41
C THR A 2 43.62 -4.80 23.88
N LEU A 3 42.74 -4.44 22.96
CA LEU A 3 41.44 -3.81 22.94
C LEU A 3 40.63 -4.50 21.82
N VAL A 4 39.34 -4.66 22.08
CA VAL A 4 38.27 -4.56 21.08
C VAL A 4 38.70 -3.80 19.83
N GLN A 5 38.78 -4.51 18.69
CA GLN A 5 38.73 -3.89 17.38
C GLN A 5 37.39 -3.15 17.29
N GLN A 6 37.39 -1.86 17.62
CA GLN A 6 36.32 -0.97 17.23
C GLN A 6 36.32 -0.94 15.71
N GLN A 7 35.46 -1.76 15.09
CA GLN A 7 34.96 -1.47 13.75
C GLN A 7 34.20 -0.15 13.88
N GLN A 8 34.93 0.96 13.68
CA GLN A 8 34.32 2.25 13.42
C GLN A 8 33.54 2.07 12.12
N GLN A 9 32.23 1.83 12.22
CA GLN A 9 31.33 2.01 11.09
C GLN A 9 31.42 3.49 10.74
N LEU A 10 32.25 3.81 9.73
CA LEU A 10 32.24 5.11 9.09
C LEU A 10 30.87 5.22 8.43
N ILE A 11 29.93 5.81 9.15
CA ILE A 11 28.70 6.33 8.56
C ILE A 11 29.20 7.38 7.57
N ASP A 12 29.12 7.05 6.29
CA ASP A 12 29.37 7.98 5.20
C ASP A 12 28.39 9.16 5.39
N VAL A 13 28.93 10.27 5.89
CA VAL A 13 28.16 11.45 6.31
C VAL A 13 27.43 12.04 5.11
N ASP A 14 28.04 11.99 3.93
CA ASP A 14 27.44 12.46 2.68
C ASP A 14 26.25 11.58 2.29
N LYS A 15 26.40 10.26 2.39
CA LYS A 15 25.30 9.31 2.14
C LYS A 15 24.17 9.42 3.17
N ALA A 16 24.50 9.66 4.44
CA ALA A 16 23.51 9.91 5.47
C ALA A 16 22.78 11.23 5.23
N LEU A 17 23.49 12.28 4.84
CA LEU A 17 22.92 13.58 4.51
C LEU A 17 22.03 13.52 3.25
N GLU A 18 22.42 12.73 2.24
CA GLU A 18 21.62 12.48 1.04
C GLU A 18 20.28 11.80 1.41
N ILE A 19 20.29 10.80 2.29
CA ILE A 19 19.05 10.15 2.78
C ILE A 19 18.19 11.13 3.60
N LEU A 20 18.80 11.97 4.44
CA LEU A 20 18.09 12.95 5.26
C LEU A 20 17.51 14.12 4.42
N THR A 21 18.12 14.42 3.28
CA THR A 21 17.68 15.50 2.37
C THR A 21 16.78 15.00 1.25
N GLN A 22 16.64 13.68 1.06
CA GLN A 22 15.61 13.12 0.18
C GLN A 22 14.22 13.55 0.66
N LYS A 23 13.55 14.34 -0.17
CA LYS A 23 12.18 14.75 0.06
C LYS A 23 11.30 13.50 0.08
N THR A 24 10.68 13.19 1.22
CA THR A 24 9.70 12.10 1.32
C THR A 24 8.69 12.26 0.19
N PRO A 25 8.49 11.24 -0.67
CA PRO A 25 7.55 11.36 -1.77
C PRO A 25 6.17 11.73 -1.22
N GLN A 26 5.48 12.65 -1.89
CA GLN A 26 4.16 13.04 -1.45
C GLN A 26 3.19 11.88 -1.70
N LEU A 27 2.35 11.61 -0.70
CA LEU A 27 1.26 10.66 -0.82
C LEU A 27 0.23 11.19 -1.83
N VAL A 28 0.00 10.46 -2.91
CA VAL A 28 -1.01 10.79 -3.92
C VAL A 28 -2.17 9.82 -3.78
N VAL A 29 -3.32 10.35 -3.35
CA VAL A 29 -4.56 9.59 -3.14
C VAL A 29 -5.74 10.35 -3.71
N ASP A 30 -6.47 9.71 -4.63
CA ASP A 30 -7.73 10.21 -5.16
C ASP A 30 -8.88 9.71 -4.29
N HIS A 31 -9.30 10.53 -3.32
CA HIS A 31 -10.36 10.19 -2.39
C HIS A 31 -11.75 10.09 -3.04
N ASP A 32 -11.97 10.74 -4.18
CA ASP A 32 -13.24 10.62 -4.89
C ASP A 32 -13.35 9.24 -5.54
N LYS A 33 -12.29 8.76 -6.19
CA LYS A 33 -12.23 7.39 -6.70
C LYS A 33 -12.42 6.35 -5.60
N LEU A 34 -11.86 6.56 -4.41
CA LEU A 34 -12.10 5.65 -3.28
C LEU A 34 -13.59 5.59 -2.88
N LYS A 35 -14.30 6.73 -2.86
CA LYS A 35 -15.75 6.76 -2.61
C LYS A 35 -16.54 6.05 -3.70
N GLN A 36 -16.15 6.22 -4.97
CA GLN A 36 -16.77 5.51 -6.08
C GLN A 36 -16.56 4.00 -5.97
N LEU A 37 -15.34 3.58 -5.58
CA LEU A 37 -14.97 2.18 -5.40
C LEU A 37 -15.76 1.53 -4.25
N LEU A 38 -15.97 2.23 -3.14
CA LEU A 38 -16.85 1.78 -2.06
C LEU A 38 -18.29 1.60 -2.53
N LYS A 39 -18.87 2.58 -3.23
CA LYS A 39 -20.23 2.47 -3.78
C LYS A 39 -20.36 1.26 -4.70
N ARG A 40 -19.36 1.04 -5.54
CA ARG A 40 -19.30 -0.07 -6.48
C ARG A 40 -19.21 -1.43 -5.78
N ALA A 41 -18.38 -1.55 -4.74
CA ALA A 41 -18.32 -2.75 -3.91
C ALA A 41 -19.68 -3.07 -3.30
N VAL A 42 -20.33 -2.08 -2.66
CA VAL A 42 -21.66 -2.24 -2.04
C VAL A 42 -22.70 -2.73 -3.05
N SER A 43 -22.77 -2.10 -4.23
CA SER A 43 -23.72 -2.51 -5.28
C SER A 43 -23.40 -3.89 -5.84
N LYS A 44 -22.12 -4.24 -6.02
CA LYS A 44 -21.70 -5.54 -6.56
C LYS A 44 -22.03 -6.69 -5.62
N THR A 45 -21.97 -6.45 -4.31
CA THR A 45 -22.18 -7.48 -3.27
C THR A 45 -23.61 -7.52 -2.74
N GLU A 46 -24.57 -6.91 -3.41
CA GLU A 46 -25.98 -7.02 -2.99
C GLU A 46 -26.43 -8.49 -3.02
N GLY A 47 -26.98 -8.97 -1.91
CA GLY A 47 -27.41 -10.37 -1.76
C GLY A 47 -26.29 -11.38 -1.48
N TYR A 48 -25.04 -10.95 -1.32
CA TYR A 48 -23.93 -11.84 -0.99
C TYR A 48 -24.01 -12.29 0.48
N GLU A 49 -23.68 -13.56 0.73
CA GLU A 49 -23.52 -14.08 2.08
C GLU A 49 -22.19 -13.67 2.71
N VAL A 50 -22.10 -13.75 4.05
CA VAL A 50 -20.90 -13.38 4.82
C VAL A 50 -19.64 -14.05 4.29
N HIS A 51 -19.70 -15.34 3.95
CA HIS A 51 -18.53 -16.09 3.46
C HIS A 51 -18.02 -15.58 2.09
N GLN A 52 -18.89 -15.00 1.26
CA GLN A 52 -18.50 -14.37 0.00
C GLN A 52 -17.91 -12.98 0.25
N LEU A 53 -18.47 -12.23 1.20
CA LEU A 53 -17.91 -10.94 1.63
C LEU A 53 -16.51 -11.10 2.23
N GLU A 54 -16.28 -12.15 3.01
CA GLU A 54 -14.95 -12.49 3.56
C GLU A 54 -13.93 -12.76 2.44
N LYS A 55 -14.34 -13.47 1.38
CA LYS A 55 -13.48 -13.71 0.20
C LYS A 55 -13.12 -12.41 -0.51
N LEU A 56 -14.09 -11.52 -0.74
CA LEU A 56 -13.82 -10.20 -1.34
C LEU A 56 -12.89 -9.37 -0.45
N TYR A 57 -13.13 -9.35 0.85
CA TYR A 57 -12.29 -8.65 1.81
C TYR A 57 -10.84 -9.16 1.77
N ALA A 58 -10.64 -10.48 1.74
CA ALA A 58 -9.32 -11.09 1.63
C ALA A 58 -8.62 -10.69 0.32
N LEU A 59 -9.34 -10.69 -0.80
CA LEU A 59 -8.81 -10.25 -2.10
C LEU A 59 -8.35 -8.78 -2.05
N LEU A 60 -9.19 -7.87 -1.56
CA LEU A 60 -8.84 -6.46 -1.42
C LEU A 60 -7.66 -6.24 -0.46
N CYS A 61 -7.57 -7.02 0.62
CA CYS A 61 -6.43 -6.99 1.54
C CYS A 61 -5.12 -7.34 0.83
N GLN A 62 -5.13 -8.33 -0.06
CA GLN A 62 -3.94 -8.71 -0.83
C GLN A 62 -3.47 -7.56 -1.73
N SER A 63 -4.40 -6.90 -2.42
CA SER A 63 -4.13 -5.75 -3.28
C SER A 63 -3.55 -4.58 -2.47
N ILE A 64 -4.18 -4.24 -1.33
CA ILE A 64 -3.65 -3.22 -0.40
C ILE A 64 -2.23 -3.58 0.07
N TYR A 65 -1.99 -4.84 0.42
CA TYR A 65 -0.68 -5.28 0.87
C TYR A 65 0.38 -5.17 -0.23
N ARG A 66 0.04 -5.53 -1.48
CA ARG A 66 0.91 -5.44 -2.67
C ARG A 66 1.39 -4.00 -2.90
N TYR A 67 0.49 -3.02 -2.78
CA TYR A 67 0.77 -1.60 -3.06
C TYR A 67 1.05 -0.75 -1.81
N ARG A 68 1.22 -1.36 -0.63
CA ARG A 68 1.34 -0.61 0.65
C ARG A 68 2.48 0.41 0.67
N LYS A 69 3.60 0.11 -0.01
CA LYS A 69 4.80 0.96 -0.06
C LYS A 69 4.74 2.04 -1.15
N ASN A 70 3.78 1.98 -2.07
CA ASN A 70 3.68 2.95 -3.17
C ASN A 70 3.10 4.25 -2.62
N PHE A 71 3.73 5.39 -2.91
CA PHE A 71 3.22 6.70 -2.49
C PHE A 71 2.08 7.17 -3.39
N ASP A 72 2.12 6.84 -4.68
CA ASP A 72 0.99 7.00 -5.57
C ASP A 72 0.07 5.79 -5.48
N LYS A 73 -1.18 6.01 -5.07
CA LYS A 73 -2.19 4.96 -4.91
C LYS A 73 -3.02 4.71 -6.17
N THR A 74 -2.69 5.34 -7.29
CA THR A 74 -3.43 5.18 -8.56
C THR A 74 -3.52 3.72 -9.00
N GLU A 75 -2.41 2.98 -8.98
CA GLU A 75 -2.40 1.56 -9.37
C GLU A 75 -3.19 0.68 -8.40
N LEU A 76 -3.09 0.92 -7.08
CA LEU A 76 -3.90 0.23 -6.07
C LEU A 76 -5.39 0.40 -6.34
N VAL A 77 -5.82 1.63 -6.63
CA VAL A 77 -7.24 1.93 -6.91
C VAL A 77 -7.72 1.24 -8.18
N GLN A 78 -6.89 1.16 -9.22
CA GLN A 78 -7.23 0.42 -10.45
C GLN A 78 -7.34 -1.08 -10.20
N GLU A 79 -6.41 -1.66 -9.45
CA GLU A 79 -6.44 -3.09 -9.13
C GLU A 79 -7.66 -3.45 -8.29
N MET A 80 -7.91 -2.73 -7.19
CA MET A 80 -9.09 -2.96 -6.34
C MET A 80 -10.41 -2.83 -7.12
N LYS A 81 -10.47 -1.91 -8.10
CA LYS A 81 -11.64 -1.80 -8.97
C LYS A 81 -11.80 -3.06 -9.83
N GLY A 82 -10.71 -3.57 -10.41
CA GLY A 82 -10.70 -4.83 -11.16
C GLY A 82 -11.11 -6.02 -10.30
N ASP A 83 -10.59 -6.10 -9.07
CA ASP A 83 -10.95 -7.15 -8.10
C ASP A 83 -12.45 -7.16 -7.83
N ILE A 84 -13.06 -6.00 -7.56
CA ILE A 84 -14.50 -5.86 -7.33
C ILE A 84 -15.29 -6.23 -8.59
N ASP A 85 -14.88 -5.72 -9.75
CA ASP A 85 -15.60 -5.92 -11.01
C ASP A 85 -15.70 -7.39 -11.39
N ASN A 86 -14.59 -8.11 -11.21
CA ASN A 86 -14.44 -9.51 -11.59
C ASN A 86 -14.84 -10.49 -10.47
N PHE A 87 -15.19 -10.00 -9.28
CA PHE A 87 -15.58 -10.87 -8.16
C PHE A 87 -16.89 -11.61 -8.48
N SER A 88 -16.91 -12.91 -8.21
CA SER A 88 -18.04 -13.83 -8.39
C SER A 88 -18.37 -14.54 -7.09
#